data_AF-A0A2V3ZVR3-F1
#
_entry.id   AF-A0A2V3ZVR3-F1
#
_cell.length_a   1.000
_cell.length_b   1.000
_cell.length_c   1.000
_cell.angle_alpha   90.00
_cell.angle_beta   90.00
_cell.angle_gamma   90.00
#
_symmetry.space_group_name_H-M   'P 1'
#
loop_
_entity.id
_entity.type
_entity.pdbx_description
1 polymer ?
#
loop_
_entity_poly.entity_id
_entity_poly.type
_entity_poly.pdbx_seq_one_letter_code
_entity_poly.pdbx_strand_id
1 'polypeptide(L)' 'MEDRDLLYKEAIKSLENPSKSNRQIIETHLFRLKVNNDYVINTKEQINDLVTFINYNHGK' A
#
# COMPACT_ATOMS: atom_id res chain seq x y z
N MET A 1 15.80 4.74 -5.94
CA MET A 1 14.35 4.47 -6.02
C MET A 1 14.18 2.98 -5.79
N GLU A 2 13.42 2.59 -4.78
CA GLU A 2 13.03 1.18 -4.62
C GLU A 2 12.06 0.78 -5.72
N ASP A 3 12.14 -0.47 -6.15
CA ASP A 3 11.31 -1.00 -7.22
C ASP A 3 9.85 -1.04 -6.74
N ARG A 4 8.95 -0.30 -7.40
CA ARG A 4 7.53 -0.23 -7.00
C ARG A 4 6.87 -1.61 -6.99
N ASP A 5 7.32 -2.51 -7.86
CA ASP A 5 6.86 -3.90 -7.90
C ASP A 5 7.29 -4.68 -6.66
N LEU A 6 8.49 -4.41 -6.14
CA LEU A 6 9.00 -4.98 -4.90
C LEU A 6 8.21 -4.47 -3.69
N LEU A 7 8.00 -3.15 -3.61
CA LEU A 7 7.17 -2.53 -2.56
C LEU A 7 5.75 -3.09 -2.56
N TYR A 8 5.16 -3.26 -3.74
CA TYR A 8 3.85 -3.87 -3.89
C TYR A 8 3.82 -5.32 -3.38
N LYS A 9 4.78 -6.16 -3.81
CA LYS A 9 4.89 -7.56 -3.36
C LYS A 9 5.07 -7.67 -1.85
N GLU A 10 5.89 -6.82 -1.25
CA GLU A 10 6.07 -6.76 0.20
C GLU A 10 4.77 -6.37 0.90
N ALA A 11 4.06 -5.36 0.39
CA ALA A 11 2.80 -4.91 0.97
C ALA A 11 1.72 -6.00 0.96
N ILE A 12 1.57 -6.71 -0.16
CA ILE A 12 0.61 -7.80 -0.28
C ILE A 12 0.93 -8.97 0.66
N LYS A 13 2.22 -9.27 0.88
CA LYS A 13 2.64 -10.33 1.83
C LYS A 13 2.37 -9.96 3.28
N SER A 14 2.45 -8.67 3.61
CA SER A 14 2.26 -8.16 4.97
C SER A 14 0.79 -7.86 5.33
N LEU A 15 -0.12 -7.97 4.37
CA LEU A 15 -1.57 -7.88 4.62
C LEU A 15 -2.07 -9.14 5.33
N GLU A 16 -2.74 -8.96 6.48
CA GLU A 16 -3.40 -10.07 7.18
C GLU A 16 -4.60 -10.61 6.40
N ASN A 17 -5.30 -9.72 5.69
CA ASN A 17 -6.38 -10.07 4.77
C ASN A 17 -6.11 -9.50 3.38
N PRO A 18 -5.55 -10.28 2.44
CA PRO A 18 -5.24 -9.83 1.08
C PRO A 18 -6.49 -9.80 0.18
N SER A 19 -7.56 -9.18 0.67
CA SER A 19 -8.82 -8.97 -0.05
C SER A 19 -8.65 -7.99 -1.22
N LYS A 20 -9.50 -8.13 -2.24
CA LYS A 20 -9.45 -7.29 -3.47
C LYS A 20 -9.47 -5.79 -3.16
N SER A 21 -10.24 -5.37 -2.15
CA SER A 21 -10.30 -3.97 -1.68
C SER A 21 -8.96 -3.49 -1.11
N ASN A 22 -8.30 -4.31 -0.28
CA ASN A 22 -7.01 -3.96 0.34
C ASN A 22 -5.90 -3.87 -0.71
N ARG A 23 -5.92 -4.76 -1.71
CA ARG A 23 -5.00 -4.67 -2.85
C ARG A 23 -5.23 -3.39 -3.65
N GLN A 24 -6.48 -3.02 -3.91
CA GLN A 24 -6.81 -1.79 -4.62
C GLN A 24 -6.36 -0.51 -3.88
N ILE A 25 -6.44 -0.50 -2.54
CA ILE A 25 -5.94 0.63 -1.73
C ILE A 25 -4.43 0.76 -1.92
N ILE A 26 -3.69 -0.34 -1.81
CA ILE A 26 -2.24 -0.36 -2.02
C ILE A 26 -1.90 0.07 -3.45
N GLU A 27 -2.50 -0.53 -4.47
CA GLU A 27 -2.27 -0.17 -5.88
C GLU A 27 -2.55 1.31 -6.13
N THR A 28 -3.56 1.87 -5.48
CA THR A 28 -3.92 3.29 -5.61
C THR A 28 -2.82 4.19 -5.05
N HIS A 29 -2.27 3.89 -3.88
CA HIS A 29 -1.23 4.71 -3.25
C HIS A 29 0.18 4.49 -3.84
N LEU A 30 0.43 3.31 -4.44
CA LEU A 30 1.71 2.97 -5.08
C LEU A 30 1.79 3.41 -6.55
N PHE A 31 0.71 3.23 -7.31
CA PHE A 31 0.72 3.42 -8.77
C PHE A 31 -0.23 4.52 -9.25
N ARG A 32 -1.28 4.87 -8.49
CA ARG A 32 -2.35 5.75 -8.99
C ARG A 32 -2.16 7.20 -8.55
N LEU A 33 -1.29 7.88 -9.29
CA LEU A 33 -1.08 9.33 -9.37
C LEU A 33 -2.30 10.09 -9.93
N LYS A 34 -3.47 10.06 -9.28
CA LYS A 34 -4.59 10.87 -9.77
C LYS A 34 -4.43 12.35 -9.36
N VAL A 35 -3.62 13.05 -10.16
CA VAL A 35 -3.68 14.50 -10.49
C VAL A 35 -3.39 15.51 -9.37
N ASN A 36 -3.51 15.17 -8.09
CA ASN A 36 -3.11 16.05 -6.99
C ASN A 36 -1.92 15.46 -6.24
N ASN A 37 -0.95 16.33 -6.01
CA ASN A 37 0.47 16.10 -5.77
C ASN A 37 0.81 15.48 -4.39
N ASP A 38 -0.08 14.70 -3.77
CA ASP A 38 -0.06 14.60 -2.31
C ASP A 38 0.48 13.30 -1.70
N TYR A 39 0.28 12.10 -2.27
CA TYR A 39 0.76 10.87 -1.60
C TYR A 39 1.16 9.77 -2.59
N VAL A 40 2.34 9.92 -3.21
CA VAL A 40 3.01 8.80 -3.89
C VAL A 40 3.89 8.11 -2.87
N ILE A 41 3.57 6.86 -2.53
CA ILE A 41 4.44 6.02 -1.71
C ILE A 41 5.70 5.70 -2.51
N ASN A 42 6.86 6.14 -2.01
CA ASN A 42 8.16 5.92 -2.67
C ASN A 42 9.16 5.18 -1.77
N THR A 43 8.80 4.87 -0.52
CA THR A 43 9.67 4.20 0.45
C THR A 43 9.00 3.01 1.12
N LYS A 44 9.82 2.05 1.55
CA LYS A 44 9.40 0.90 2.35
C LYS A 44 8.69 1.28 3.67
N GLU A 45 9.05 2.40 4.28
CA GLU A 45 8.40 2.87 5.51
C GLU A 45 6.95 3.30 5.26
N GLN A 46 6.72 4.08 4.21
CA GLN A 46 5.37 4.54 3.85
C GLN A 46 4.44 3.37 3.49
N ILE A 47 4.95 2.33 2.83
CA ILE A 47 4.15 1.16 2.52
C ILE A 47 3.83 0.32 3.76
N ASN A 48 4.77 0.21 4.71
CA ASN A 48 4.52 -0.47 5.99
C ASN A 48 3.48 0.26 6.83
N ASP A 49 3.50 1.60 6.85
CA ASP A 49 2.51 2.41 7.55
C ASP A 49 1.10 2.20 6.96
N LEU A 50 1.00 2.19 5.62
CA LEU A 50 -0.25 1.89 4.91
C LEU A 50 -0.77 0.48 5.21
N VAL A 51 0.10 -0.53 5.19
CA VAL A 51 -0.28 -1.92 5.52
C VAL A 51 -0.76 -2.01 6.97
N THR A 52 -0.07 -1.35 7.90
CA THR A 52 -0.45 -1.30 9.31
C THR A 52 -1.84 -0.67 9.48
N PHE A 53 -2.11 0.43 8.78
CA PHE A 53 -3.42 1.08 8.76
C PHE A 53 -4.53 0.19 8.20
N ILE A 54 -4.26 -0.53 7.11
CA ILE A 54 -5.23 -1.45 6.49
C ILE A 54 -5.54 -2.61 7.43
N ASN A 55 -4.51 -3.23 8.02
CA ASN A 55 -4.66 -4.33 8.96
C ASN A 55 -5.44 -3.88 10.21
N TYR A 56 -5.12 -2.71 10.77
CA TYR A 56 -5.83 -2.16 11.93
C TYR A 56 -7.33 -1.89 11.66
N ASN A 57 -7.68 -1.35 10.48
CA ASN A 57 -9.07 -1.11 10.11
C ASN A 57 -9.86 -2.38 9.77
N HIS A 58 -9.18 -3.48 9.43
CA HIS A 58 -9.82 -4.77 9.16
C HIS A 58 -10.04 -5.62 10.42
N GLY A 59 -9.44 -5.27 11.55
CA GLY A 59 -9.54 -5.96 12.84
C GLY A 59 -10.65 -5.46 13.77
N LYS A 60 -11.57 -4.60 13.30
CA LYS A 60 -12.62 -3.99 14.12
C LYS A 60 -14.02 -4.25 13.59
#